data_AF-A0A4V6QBU5-F1
#
_entry.id   AF-A0A4V6QBU5-F1
#
_cell.length_a   1.000
_cell.length_b   1.000
_cell.length_c   1.000
_cell.angle_alpha   90.00
_cell.angle_beta   90.00
_cell.angle_gamma   90.00
#
_symmetry.space_group_name_H-M   'P 1'
#
loop_
_entity.id
_entity.type
_entity.pdbx_description
1 polymer ?
#
loop_
_entity_poly.entity_id
_entity_poly.type
_entity_poly.pdbx_seq_one_letter_code
_entity_poly.pdbx_strand_id
1 'polypeptide(L)'
;MQIEFSHQPGPRERHLQRKYRNPLFPDAETIDAEQVREAREQDVAELDHFLRYFRDLVQEAVDLQSNSESDVILDIKERLDQSYIQCCALPGNHHEIKQAVNRLIEVIMAAVRQGAANDPVALGKLDEEDEARQLHNRLADEVFVADLILPESPIGQNELVPALLSESQQAVAAALQLFDAEQLSTLYPEAKTLLEQLQQQGHALPEAQQRLQQIEAALAGATAQVTLN
;
A
#
# COMPACT_ATOMS: atom_id res chain seq x y z
N MET A 1 -5.84 -15.53 -27.94
CA MET A 1 -6.67 -14.39 -27.52
C MET A 1 -5.79 -13.45 -26.71
N GLN A 2 -5.96 -12.14 -26.87
CA GLN A 2 -5.25 -11.15 -26.06
C GLN A 2 -6.19 -10.78 -24.90
N ILE A 3 -5.73 -10.95 -23.67
CA ILE A 3 -6.47 -10.50 -22.49
C ILE A 3 -6.44 -8.97 -22.49
N GLU A 4 -7.61 -8.36 -22.34
CA GLU A 4 -7.75 -6.91 -22.19
C GLU A 4 -7.92 -6.60 -20.71
N PHE A 5 -7.11 -5.69 -20.21
CA PHE A 5 -7.08 -5.24 -18.82
C PHE A 5 -7.75 -3.86 -18.68
N SER A 6 -8.33 -3.58 -17.51
CA SER A 6 -8.95 -2.29 -17.23
C SER A 6 -7.92 -1.16 -17.24
N HIS A 7 -8.34 0.07 -17.58
CA HIS A 7 -7.47 1.24 -17.48
C HIS A 7 -7.16 1.65 -16.04
N GLN A 8 -8.12 1.45 -15.13
CA GLN A 8 -7.98 1.70 -13.69
C GLN A 8 -8.34 0.42 -12.92
N PRO A 9 -7.52 -0.63 -13.04
CA PRO A 9 -7.76 -1.93 -12.42
C PRO A 9 -7.73 -1.83 -10.89
N GLY A 10 -8.42 -2.73 -10.21
CA GLY A 10 -8.29 -2.89 -8.75
C GLY A 10 -7.08 -3.76 -8.37
N PRO A 11 -6.86 -4.01 -7.08
CA PRO A 11 -5.63 -4.66 -6.60
C PRO A 11 -5.48 -6.08 -7.16
N ARG A 12 -6.57 -6.85 -7.27
CA ARG A 12 -6.52 -8.24 -7.76
C ARG A 12 -6.25 -8.27 -9.26
N GLU A 13 -6.94 -7.43 -10.03
CA GLU A 13 -6.68 -7.33 -11.46
C GLU A 13 -5.25 -6.84 -11.73
N ARG A 14 -4.74 -5.85 -10.97
CA ARG A 14 -3.34 -5.39 -11.08
C ARG A 14 -2.35 -6.50 -10.81
N HIS A 15 -2.59 -7.35 -9.82
CA HIS A 15 -1.70 -8.46 -9.56
C HIS A 15 -1.69 -9.48 -10.70
N LEU A 16 -2.84 -9.76 -11.31
CA LEU A 16 -2.89 -10.56 -12.54
C LEU A 16 -2.14 -9.89 -13.70
N GLN A 17 -2.18 -8.56 -13.83
CA GLN A 17 -1.38 -7.83 -14.81
C GLN A 17 0.12 -8.02 -14.60
N ARG A 18 0.60 -7.94 -13.34
CA ARG A 18 2.01 -8.19 -12.99
C ARG A 18 2.46 -9.57 -13.42
N LYS A 19 1.60 -10.57 -13.21
CA LYS A 19 1.88 -11.97 -13.49
C LYS A 19 1.79 -12.31 -14.98
N TYR A 20 0.92 -11.64 -15.74
CA TYR A 20 0.61 -12.01 -17.12
C TYR A 20 1.85 -11.94 -18.03
N ARG A 21 2.25 -13.11 -18.56
CA ARG A 21 3.44 -13.28 -19.42
C ARG A 21 4.76 -12.82 -18.80
N ASN A 22 4.84 -12.85 -17.48
CA ASN A 22 6.02 -12.43 -16.75
C ASN A 22 6.80 -13.64 -16.21
N PRO A 23 8.00 -13.94 -16.74
CA PRO A 23 8.77 -15.11 -16.32
C PRO A 23 9.23 -15.07 -14.86
N LEU A 24 9.13 -13.92 -14.18
CA LEU A 24 9.36 -13.83 -12.74
C LEU A 24 8.35 -14.66 -11.94
N PHE A 25 7.17 -14.92 -12.51
CA PHE A 25 6.13 -15.72 -11.87
C PHE A 25 6.05 -17.12 -12.52
N PRO A 26 6.08 -18.21 -11.73
CA PRO A 26 6.05 -19.57 -12.28
C PRO A 26 4.75 -19.89 -13.03
N ASP A 27 3.63 -19.29 -12.63
CA ASP A 27 2.29 -19.57 -13.18
C ASP A 27 1.84 -18.55 -14.23
N ALA A 28 2.74 -17.73 -14.76
CA ALA A 28 2.44 -16.61 -15.66
C ALA A 28 1.66 -16.99 -16.94
N GLU A 29 1.82 -18.22 -17.42
CA GLU A 29 1.17 -18.73 -18.63
C GLU A 29 -0.26 -19.24 -18.38
N THR A 30 -0.64 -19.42 -17.11
CA THR A 30 -1.96 -19.96 -16.74
C THR A 30 -3.06 -18.90 -16.71
N ILE A 31 -2.68 -17.61 -16.79
CA ILE A 31 -3.60 -16.48 -16.67
C ILE A 31 -4.51 -16.40 -17.89
N ASP A 32 -5.81 -16.52 -17.66
CA ASP A 32 -6.84 -16.44 -18.68
C ASP A 32 -7.85 -15.29 -18.46
N ALA A 33 -8.76 -15.12 -19.42
CA ALA A 33 -9.76 -14.06 -19.39
C ALA A 33 -10.82 -14.27 -18.30
N GLU A 34 -11.02 -15.51 -17.85
CA GLU A 34 -11.98 -15.84 -16.79
C GLU A 34 -11.47 -15.34 -15.44
N GLN A 35 -10.20 -15.63 -15.12
CA GLN A 35 -9.55 -15.13 -13.91
C GLN A 35 -9.53 -13.61 -13.82
N VAL A 36 -9.29 -12.93 -14.95
CA VAL A 36 -9.35 -11.45 -14.99
C VAL A 36 -10.77 -10.94 -14.76
N ARG A 37 -11.79 -11.63 -15.27
CA ARG A 37 -13.19 -11.27 -15.00
C ARG A 37 -13.54 -11.46 -13.52
N GLU A 38 -13.18 -12.60 -12.93
CA GLU A 38 -13.42 -12.88 -11.51
C GLU A 38 -12.71 -11.86 -10.61
N ALA A 39 -11.45 -11.51 -10.90
CA ALA A 39 -10.71 -10.51 -10.17
C ALA A 39 -11.40 -9.13 -10.21
N ARG A 40 -11.92 -8.72 -11.37
CA ARG A 40 -12.70 -7.48 -11.50
C ARG A 40 -13.98 -7.51 -10.69
N GLU A 41 -14.72 -8.61 -10.72
CA GLU A 41 -15.96 -8.76 -9.95
C GLU A 41 -15.67 -8.61 -8.45
N GLN A 42 -14.57 -9.18 -7.97
CA GLN A 42 -14.12 -9.03 -6.58
C GLN A 42 -13.69 -7.60 -6.25
N ASP A 43 -12.90 -6.96 -7.12
CA ASP A 43 -12.45 -5.58 -6.92
C ASP A 43 -13.63 -4.58 -6.90
N VAL A 44 -14.65 -4.80 -7.75
CA VAL A 44 -15.89 -4.01 -7.75
C VAL A 44 -16.71 -4.26 -6.48
N ALA A 45 -16.84 -5.52 -6.05
CA ALA A 45 -17.54 -5.85 -4.82
C ALA A 45 -16.88 -5.21 -3.59
N GLU A 46 -15.55 -5.16 -3.56
CA GLU A 46 -14.80 -4.49 -2.51
C GLU A 46 -14.99 -2.97 -2.53
N LEU A 47 -14.98 -2.35 -3.71
CA LEU A 47 -15.29 -0.92 -3.85
C LEU A 47 -16.70 -0.60 -3.33
N ASP A 48 -17.71 -1.40 -3.71
CA ASP A 48 -19.09 -1.22 -3.23
C ASP A 48 -19.21 -1.36 -1.71
N HIS A 49 -18.47 -2.31 -1.13
CA HIS A 49 -18.41 -2.48 0.32
C HIS A 49 -17.77 -1.26 0.99
N PHE A 50 -16.60 -0.83 0.49
CA PHE A 50 -15.88 0.34 0.98
C PHE A 50 -16.73 1.60 0.94
N LEU A 51 -17.44 1.87 -0.17
CA LEU A 51 -18.26 3.09 -0.30
C LEU A 51 -19.40 3.14 0.72
N ARG A 52 -20.01 1.98 1.04
CA ARG A 52 -21.04 1.89 2.09
C ARG A 52 -20.43 2.13 3.47
N TYR A 53 -19.33 1.43 3.78
CA TYR A 53 -18.60 1.59 5.03
C TYR A 53 -18.16 3.06 5.24
N PHE A 54 -17.57 3.67 4.22
CA PHE A 54 -17.09 5.04 4.29
C PHE A 54 -18.24 6.02 4.53
N ARG A 55 -19.37 5.88 3.85
CA ARG A 55 -20.55 6.72 4.11
C ARG A 55 -21.03 6.60 5.56
N ASP A 56 -21.06 5.39 6.10
CA ASP A 56 -21.51 5.15 7.46
C ASP A 56 -20.51 5.75 8.47
N LEU A 57 -19.20 5.65 8.20
CA LEU A 57 -18.13 6.29 8.97
C LEU A 57 -18.20 7.83 8.92
N VAL A 58 -18.50 8.42 7.75
CA VAL A 58 -18.71 9.87 7.64
C VAL A 58 -19.90 10.31 8.49
N GLN A 59 -21.00 9.55 8.47
CA GLN A 59 -22.18 9.86 9.28
C GLN A 59 -21.85 9.79 10.78
N GLU A 60 -21.12 8.77 11.21
CA GLU A 60 -20.64 8.63 12.59
C GLU A 60 -19.76 9.80 13.02
N ALA A 61 -18.83 10.24 12.16
CA ALA A 61 -17.98 11.40 12.43
C ALA A 61 -18.78 12.72 12.54
N VAL A 62 -19.85 12.87 11.75
CA VAL A 62 -20.73 14.05 11.80
C VAL A 62 -21.63 14.05 13.04
N ASP A 63 -22.05 12.88 13.50
CA ASP A 63 -22.91 12.72 14.67
C ASP A 63 -22.15 12.78 16.01
N LEU A 64 -20.82 12.94 15.97
CA LEU A 64 -19.99 13.15 17.15
C LEU A 64 -20.47 14.37 17.95
N GLN A 65 -20.78 14.12 19.22
CA GLN A 65 -21.17 15.17 20.16
C GLN A 65 -19.92 15.87 20.72
N SER A 66 -20.09 17.13 21.16
CA SER A 66 -19.00 17.91 21.75
C SER A 66 -18.47 17.36 23.08
N ASN A 67 -19.19 16.42 23.71
CA ASN A 67 -18.82 15.74 24.94
C ASN A 67 -18.46 14.25 24.72
N SER A 68 -18.24 13.83 23.47
CA SER A 68 -17.78 12.47 23.16
C SER A 68 -16.45 12.17 23.87
N GLU A 69 -16.30 10.93 24.32
CA GLU A 69 -15.05 10.46 24.95
C GLU A 69 -13.91 10.47 23.94
N SER A 70 -12.70 10.83 24.39
CA SER A 70 -11.52 10.94 23.52
C SER A 70 -11.22 9.64 22.76
N ASP A 71 -11.47 8.49 23.38
CA ASP A 71 -11.21 7.19 22.77
C ASP A 71 -12.11 6.94 21.55
N VAL A 72 -13.36 7.39 21.58
CA VAL A 72 -14.29 7.30 20.44
C VAL A 72 -13.84 8.19 19.29
N ILE A 73 -13.34 9.39 19.62
CA ILE A 73 -12.82 10.35 18.62
C ILE A 73 -11.57 9.77 17.93
N LEU A 74 -10.69 9.14 18.70
CA LEU A 74 -9.47 8.52 18.18
C LEU A 74 -9.76 7.25 17.35
N ASP A 75 -10.75 6.44 17.73
CA ASP A 75 -11.19 5.28 16.93
C ASP A 75 -11.68 5.70 15.53
N ILE A 76 -12.51 6.75 15.46
CA ILE A 76 -12.99 7.28 14.17
C ILE A 76 -11.83 7.80 13.32
N LYS A 77 -10.84 8.47 13.93
CA LYS A 77 -9.63 8.91 13.22
C LYS A 77 -8.83 7.74 12.67
N GLU A 78 -8.59 6.69 13.45
CA GLU A 78 -7.88 5.49 12.99
C GLU A 78 -8.61 4.82 11.82
N ARG A 79 -9.94 4.69 11.91
CA ARG A 79 -10.77 4.13 10.83
C ARG A 79 -10.77 5.00 9.57
N LEU A 80 -10.65 6.32 9.70
CA LEU A 80 -10.48 7.24 8.59
C LEU A 80 -9.10 7.08 7.93
N ASP A 81 -8.03 6.91 8.71
CA ASP A 81 -6.69 6.64 8.16
C ASP A 81 -6.67 5.31 7.39
N GLN A 82 -7.25 4.25 7.96
CA GLN A 82 -7.40 2.97 7.28
C GLN A 82 -8.20 3.10 5.97
N SER A 83 -9.26 3.93 5.98
CA SER A 83 -10.05 4.22 4.78
C SER A 83 -9.24 4.96 3.71
N TYR A 84 -8.31 5.84 4.10
CA TYR A 84 -7.39 6.48 3.17
C TYR A 84 -6.54 5.44 2.43
N ILE A 85 -5.91 4.53 3.19
CA ILE A 85 -5.05 3.48 2.65
C ILE A 85 -5.83 2.56 1.70
N GLN A 86 -6.98 2.06 2.15
CA GLN A 86 -7.80 1.15 1.34
C GLN A 86 -8.20 1.82 0.02
N CYS A 87 -8.62 3.08 0.04
CA CYS A 87 -9.06 3.75 -1.18
C CYS A 87 -7.92 4.03 -2.18
N CYS A 88 -6.66 4.05 -1.75
CA CYS A 88 -5.52 4.15 -2.66
C CYS A 88 -5.35 2.89 -3.53
N ALA A 89 -5.79 1.72 -3.03
CA ALA A 89 -5.71 0.47 -3.78
C ALA A 89 -6.98 0.20 -4.62
N LEU A 90 -8.14 0.77 -4.28
CA LEU A 90 -9.40 0.44 -4.98
C LEU A 90 -9.38 0.79 -6.48
N PRO A 91 -10.20 0.10 -7.31
CA PRO A 91 -10.32 0.39 -8.73
C PRO A 91 -10.92 1.78 -9.00
N GLY A 92 -10.27 2.54 -9.87
CA GLY A 92 -10.74 3.87 -10.29
C GLY A 92 -9.90 5.01 -9.72
N ASN A 93 -10.44 6.24 -9.80
CA ASN A 93 -9.84 7.43 -9.21
C ASN A 93 -10.68 7.91 -8.02
N HIS A 94 -10.08 7.88 -6.82
CA HIS A 94 -10.74 8.23 -5.57
C HIS A 94 -10.20 9.52 -4.95
N HIS A 95 -9.71 10.46 -5.77
CA HIS A 95 -9.15 11.73 -5.28
C HIS A 95 -10.13 12.51 -4.38
N GLU A 96 -11.41 12.57 -4.73
CA GLU A 96 -12.42 13.26 -3.92
C GLU A 96 -12.65 12.60 -2.56
N ILE A 97 -12.63 11.26 -2.51
CA ILE A 97 -12.76 10.49 -1.26
C ILE A 97 -11.54 10.74 -0.37
N LYS A 98 -10.33 10.68 -0.92
CA LYS A 98 -9.09 11.01 -0.20
C LYS A 98 -9.10 12.42 0.39
N GLN A 99 -9.58 13.40 -0.38
CA GLN A 99 -9.77 14.76 0.14
C GLN A 99 -10.80 14.81 1.27
N ALA A 100 -11.92 14.10 1.14
CA ALA A 100 -12.96 14.07 2.17
C ALA A 100 -12.45 13.45 3.48
N VAL A 101 -11.71 12.33 3.40
CA VAL A 101 -11.06 11.68 4.54
C VAL A 101 -10.13 12.67 5.26
N ASN A 102 -9.22 13.32 4.51
CA ASN A 102 -8.28 14.28 5.11
C ASN A 102 -9.00 15.45 5.80
N ARG A 103 -10.05 16.01 5.19
CA ARG A 103 -10.84 17.09 5.79
C ARG A 103 -11.54 16.65 7.08
N LEU A 104 -12.08 15.43 7.12
CA LEU A 104 -12.72 14.91 8.32
C LEU A 104 -11.72 14.70 9.44
N ILE A 105 -10.55 14.13 9.15
CA ILE A 105 -9.46 14.00 10.11
C ILE A 105 -9.05 15.37 10.64
N GLU A 106 -8.87 16.38 9.78
CA GLU A 106 -8.53 17.75 10.21
C GLU A 106 -9.56 18.33 11.19
N VAL A 107 -10.86 18.15 10.91
CA VAL A 107 -11.94 18.63 11.80
C VAL A 107 -11.92 17.90 13.14
N ILE A 108 -11.78 16.59 13.11
CA ILE A 108 -11.70 15.74 14.31
C ILE A 108 -10.48 16.16 15.16
N MET A 109 -9.31 16.29 14.55
CA MET A 109 -8.08 16.65 15.24
C MET A 109 -8.09 18.08 15.79
N ALA A 110 -8.82 19.02 15.16
CA ALA A 110 -9.01 20.34 15.72
C ALA A 110 -9.70 20.31 17.10
N ALA A 111 -10.70 19.44 17.28
CA ALA A 111 -11.38 19.25 18.55
C ALA A 111 -10.45 18.61 19.61
N VAL A 112 -9.68 17.58 19.22
CA VAL A 112 -8.69 16.93 20.10
C VAL A 112 -7.64 17.94 20.58
N ARG A 113 -7.09 18.76 19.68
CA ARG A 113 -6.10 19.80 19.99
C ARG A 113 -6.67 20.86 20.93
N GLN A 114 -7.94 21.24 20.77
CA GLN A 114 -8.60 22.15 21.69
C GLN A 114 -8.70 21.56 23.11
N GLY A 115 -9.02 20.28 23.24
CA GLY A 115 -9.04 19.56 24.52
C GLY A 115 -7.66 19.48 25.19
N ALA A 116 -6.59 19.39 24.40
CA ALA A 116 -5.20 19.33 24.84
C ALA A 116 -4.52 20.70 25.00
N ALA A 117 -5.24 21.82 24.87
CA ALA A 117 -4.63 23.15 24.75
C ALA A 117 -3.71 23.57 25.93
N ASN A 118 -3.91 22.99 27.11
CA ASN A 118 -3.10 23.26 28.31
C ASN A 118 -1.99 22.23 28.56
N ASP A 119 -1.81 21.27 27.64
CA ASP A 119 -0.79 20.23 27.71
C ASP A 119 0.14 20.31 26.48
N PRO A 120 1.26 21.04 26.58
CA PRO A 120 2.22 21.17 25.49
C PRO A 120 2.84 19.85 25.04
N VAL A 121 2.94 18.85 25.95
CA VAL A 121 3.49 17.53 25.61
C VAL A 121 2.50 16.76 24.75
N ALA A 122 1.21 16.80 25.09
CA ALA A 122 0.16 16.21 24.27
C ALA A 122 0.10 16.85 22.88
N LEU A 123 0.15 18.19 22.80
CA LEU A 123 0.17 18.89 21.50
C LEU A 123 1.36 18.49 20.63
N GLY A 124 2.57 18.39 21.21
CA GLY A 124 3.76 17.95 20.48
C GLY A 124 3.61 16.53 19.90
N LYS A 125 3.01 15.60 20.66
CA LYS A 125 2.73 14.23 20.15
C LYS A 125 1.74 14.22 18.99
N LEU A 126 0.74 15.11 19.00
CA LEU A 126 -0.21 15.22 17.90
C LEU A 126 0.48 15.77 16.63
N ASP A 127 1.44 16.67 16.78
CA ASP A 127 2.24 17.17 15.64
C ASP A 127 3.12 16.07 15.05
N GLU A 128 3.81 15.29 15.89
CA GLU A 128 4.60 14.14 15.46
C GLU A 128 3.74 13.09 14.73
N GLU A 129 2.53 12.82 15.22
CA GLU A 129 1.57 11.90 14.58
C GLU A 129 1.12 12.42 13.22
N ASP A 130 0.80 13.72 13.10
CA ASP A 130 0.40 14.33 11.83
C ASP A 130 1.53 14.25 10.78
N GLU A 131 2.78 14.46 11.18
CA GLU A 131 3.94 14.30 10.30
C GLU A 131 4.13 12.84 9.84
N ALA A 132 4.02 11.90 10.77
CA ALA A 132 4.11 10.47 10.48
C ALA A 132 2.99 10.03 9.52
N ARG A 133 1.76 10.50 9.75
CA ARG A 133 0.60 10.24 8.90
C ARG A 133 0.78 10.80 7.49
N GLN A 134 1.30 12.01 7.34
CA GLN A 134 1.58 12.57 6.03
C GLN A 134 2.62 11.76 5.25
N LEU A 135 3.66 11.28 5.93
CA LEU A 135 4.63 10.37 5.30
C LEU A 135 3.96 9.05 4.89
N HIS A 136 3.12 8.48 5.75
CA HIS A 136 2.38 7.26 5.47
C HIS A 136 1.45 7.42 4.26
N ASN A 137 0.69 8.52 4.18
CA ASN A 137 -0.20 8.80 3.06
C ASN A 137 0.56 8.96 1.74
N ARG A 138 1.74 9.61 1.76
CA ARG A 138 2.59 9.71 0.56
C ARG A 138 3.06 8.34 0.06
N LEU A 139 3.36 7.42 0.98
CA LEU A 139 3.69 6.05 0.60
C LEU A 139 2.46 5.31 0.06
N ALA A 140 1.32 5.40 0.73
CA ALA A 140 0.07 4.77 0.30
C ALA A 140 -0.43 5.30 -1.05
N ASP A 141 -0.10 6.53 -1.45
CA ASP A 141 -0.44 7.06 -2.78
C ASP A 141 0.31 6.34 -3.94
N GLU A 142 1.40 5.63 -3.65
CA GLU A 142 2.03 4.73 -4.60
C GLU A 142 1.22 3.42 -4.66
N VAL A 143 0.57 3.16 -5.81
CA VAL A 143 -0.39 2.06 -5.97
C VAL A 143 0.18 0.69 -5.59
N PHE A 144 1.45 0.43 -5.89
CA PHE A 144 2.10 -0.82 -5.50
C PHE A 144 2.28 -0.94 -3.98
N VAL A 145 2.59 0.17 -3.30
CA VAL A 145 2.65 0.20 -1.84
C VAL A 145 1.25 -0.04 -1.26
N ALA A 146 0.22 0.62 -1.81
CA ALA A 146 -1.16 0.39 -1.41
C ALA A 146 -1.54 -1.09 -1.51
N ASP A 147 -1.19 -1.76 -2.62
CA ASP A 147 -1.43 -3.19 -2.83
C ASP A 147 -0.76 -4.05 -1.75
N LEU A 148 0.46 -3.71 -1.34
CA LEU A 148 1.24 -4.48 -0.36
C LEU A 148 0.70 -4.36 1.07
N ILE A 149 0.23 -3.17 1.45
CA ILE A 149 -0.20 -2.89 2.84
C ILE A 149 -1.68 -3.18 3.09
N LEU A 150 -2.43 -3.59 2.07
CA LEU A 150 -3.80 -4.08 2.25
C LEU A 150 -3.82 -5.26 3.23
N PRO A 151 -4.77 -5.31 4.18
CA PRO A 151 -4.93 -6.47 5.07
C PRO A 151 -5.09 -7.79 4.31
N GLU A 152 -5.88 -7.76 3.23
CA GLU A 152 -6.11 -8.89 2.32
C GLU A 152 -5.41 -8.63 0.98
N SER A 153 -4.09 -8.35 1.03
CA SER A 153 -3.30 -8.12 -0.17
C SER A 153 -3.38 -9.31 -1.15
N PRO A 154 -3.58 -9.08 -2.46
CA PRO A 154 -3.51 -10.14 -3.45
C PRO A 154 -2.08 -10.62 -3.70
N ILE A 155 -1.06 -9.89 -3.23
CA ILE A 155 0.35 -10.26 -3.38
C ILE A 155 0.71 -11.22 -2.26
N GLY A 156 0.74 -12.53 -2.56
CA GLY A 156 1.16 -13.54 -1.60
C GLY A 156 2.64 -13.40 -1.22
N GLN A 157 3.03 -13.96 -0.06
CA GLN A 157 4.42 -13.92 0.42
C GLN A 157 5.42 -14.47 -0.62
N ASN A 158 5.09 -15.60 -1.25
CA ASN A 158 5.92 -16.21 -2.30
C ASN A 158 5.92 -15.41 -3.62
N GLU A 159 5.07 -14.39 -3.74
CA GLU A 159 4.92 -13.54 -4.92
C GLU A 159 5.45 -12.13 -4.69
N LEU A 160 5.91 -11.81 -3.47
CA LEU A 160 6.43 -10.49 -3.12
C LEU A 160 7.69 -10.14 -3.93
N VAL A 161 8.67 -11.04 -3.96
CA VAL A 161 9.91 -10.86 -4.73
C VAL A 161 9.64 -10.68 -6.22
N PRO A 162 8.91 -11.56 -6.92
CA PRO A 162 8.63 -11.35 -8.33
C PRO A 162 7.79 -10.09 -8.58
N ALA A 163 6.87 -9.72 -7.68
CA ALA A 163 6.16 -8.46 -7.78
C ALA A 163 7.10 -7.25 -7.68
N LEU A 164 7.97 -7.18 -6.67
CA LEU A 164 8.98 -6.12 -6.52
C LEU A 164 9.87 -6.00 -7.77
N LEU A 165 10.32 -7.12 -8.32
CA LEU A 165 11.19 -7.13 -9.49
C LEU A 165 10.48 -6.73 -10.79
N SER A 166 9.14 -6.72 -10.81
CA SER A 166 8.31 -6.35 -11.96
C SER A 166 7.87 -4.89 -11.96
N GLU A 167 8.11 -4.19 -10.85
CA GLU A 167 7.61 -2.84 -10.63
C GLU A 167 8.58 -1.76 -11.11
N SER A 168 8.08 -0.53 -11.20
CA SER A 168 8.88 0.60 -11.67
C SER A 168 9.99 1.00 -10.70
N GLN A 169 11.01 1.68 -11.25
CA GLN A 169 11.58 2.91 -10.67
C GLN A 169 11.29 3.19 -9.19
N GLN A 170 10.26 4.02 -9.13
CA GLN A 170 9.72 4.76 -8.03
C GLN A 170 8.91 3.84 -7.11
N ALA A 171 8.11 2.93 -7.68
CA ALA A 171 7.29 2.00 -6.91
C ALA A 171 8.16 1.11 -6.01
N VAL A 172 9.27 0.57 -6.53
CA VAL A 172 10.21 -0.23 -5.71
C VAL A 172 10.88 0.61 -4.64
N ALA A 173 11.31 1.83 -4.97
CA ALA A 173 11.93 2.72 -3.98
C ALA A 173 10.96 3.10 -2.84
N ALA A 174 9.67 3.25 -3.14
CA ALA A 174 8.64 3.49 -2.14
C ALA A 174 8.38 2.23 -1.29
N ALA A 175 8.20 1.07 -1.93
CA ALA A 175 7.97 -0.20 -1.23
C ALA A 175 9.13 -0.60 -0.31
N LEU A 176 10.38 -0.33 -0.70
CA LEU A 176 11.55 -0.66 0.12
C LEU A 176 11.60 0.11 1.45
N GLN A 177 10.83 1.20 1.61
CA GLN A 177 10.71 1.91 2.90
C GLN A 177 9.83 1.17 3.92
N LEU A 178 9.07 0.15 3.49
CA LEU A 178 8.23 -0.66 4.36
C LEU A 178 9.01 -1.76 5.08
N PHE A 179 10.21 -2.07 4.62
CA PHE A 179 10.98 -3.22 5.09
C PHE A 179 12.15 -2.78 5.96
N ASP A 180 12.35 -3.48 7.07
CA ASP A 180 13.53 -3.32 7.91
C ASP A 180 14.75 -4.08 7.36
N ALA A 181 15.89 -3.96 8.04
CA ALA A 181 17.12 -4.62 7.64
C ALA A 181 17.02 -6.16 7.65
N GLU A 182 16.24 -6.74 8.56
CA GLU A 182 16.04 -8.20 8.65
C GLU A 182 15.25 -8.70 7.44
N GLN A 183 14.12 -8.06 7.14
CA GLN A 183 13.29 -8.37 5.99
C GLN A 183 14.05 -8.19 4.66
N LEU A 184 14.81 -7.09 4.52
CA LEU A 184 15.64 -6.86 3.33
C LEU A 184 16.74 -7.92 3.17
N SER A 185 17.29 -8.43 4.28
CA SER A 185 18.30 -9.50 4.26
C SER A 185 17.75 -10.84 3.79
N THR A 186 16.43 -11.04 3.86
CA THR A 186 15.72 -12.18 3.28
C THR A 186 15.34 -11.93 1.82
N LEU A 187 14.81 -10.75 1.50
CA LEU A 187 14.35 -10.41 0.15
C LEU A 187 15.48 -10.40 -0.89
N TYR A 188 16.64 -9.84 -0.56
CA TYR A 188 17.77 -9.75 -1.49
C TYR A 188 18.26 -11.11 -2.02
N PRO A 189 18.61 -12.11 -1.17
CA PRO A 189 19.07 -13.41 -1.66
C PRO A 189 17.99 -14.17 -2.42
N GLU A 190 16.71 -14.05 -2.05
CA GLU A 190 15.60 -14.65 -2.79
C GLU A 190 15.49 -14.05 -4.21
N ALA A 191 15.50 -12.72 -4.31
CA ALA A 191 15.48 -12.00 -5.58
C ALA A 191 16.67 -12.37 -6.48
N LYS A 192 17.86 -12.44 -5.90
CA LYS A 192 19.08 -12.85 -6.61
C LYS A 192 18.96 -14.27 -7.15
N THR A 193 18.53 -15.21 -6.30
CA THR A 193 18.38 -16.62 -6.67
C THR A 193 17.38 -16.79 -7.81
N LEU A 194 16.23 -16.10 -7.75
CA LEU A 194 15.22 -16.12 -8.80
C LEU A 194 15.79 -15.65 -10.15
N LEU A 195 16.50 -14.50 -10.15
CA LEU A 195 17.08 -13.96 -11.38
C LEU A 195 18.19 -14.83 -11.96
N GLU A 196 19.04 -15.43 -11.12
CA GLU A 196 20.07 -16.37 -11.57
C GLU A 196 19.46 -17.62 -12.22
N GLN A 197 18.38 -18.16 -11.65
CA GLN A 197 17.65 -19.31 -12.23
C GLN A 197 17.05 -18.96 -13.59
N LEU A 198 16.38 -17.80 -13.70
CA LEU A 198 15.78 -17.35 -14.96
C LEU A 198 16.83 -17.06 -16.03
N GLN A 199 17.99 -16.51 -15.64
CA GLN A 199 19.11 -16.31 -16.55
C GLN A 199 19.64 -17.64 -17.10
N GLN A 200 19.75 -18.68 -16.25
CA GLN A 200 20.14 -20.03 -16.69
C GLN A 200 19.12 -20.67 -17.64
N GLN A 201 17.84 -20.32 -17.49
CA GLN A 201 16.77 -20.73 -18.39
C GLN A 201 16.72 -19.89 -19.69
N GLY A 202 17.60 -18.90 -19.84
CA GLY A 202 17.74 -18.09 -21.04
C GLY A 202 16.90 -16.80 -21.06
N HIS A 203 16.28 -16.43 -19.94
CA HIS A 203 15.55 -15.16 -19.83
C HIS A 203 16.51 -14.00 -19.53
N ALA A 204 16.45 -12.94 -20.34
CA ALA A 204 17.16 -11.69 -20.11
C ALA A 204 16.21 -10.63 -19.55
N LEU A 205 16.36 -10.28 -18.27
CA LEU A 205 15.47 -9.36 -17.54
C LEU A 205 16.25 -8.16 -16.99
N PRO A 206 16.68 -7.21 -17.84
CA PRO A 206 17.54 -6.10 -17.42
C PRO A 206 16.87 -5.16 -16.41
N GLU A 207 15.56 -4.94 -16.53
CA GLU A 207 14.81 -4.09 -15.58
C GLU A 207 14.74 -4.73 -14.18
N ALA A 208 14.49 -6.03 -14.12
CA ALA A 208 14.49 -6.79 -12.87
C ALA A 208 15.89 -6.80 -12.23
N GLN A 209 16.96 -6.87 -13.02
CA GLN A 209 18.33 -6.75 -12.51
C GLN A 209 18.59 -5.37 -11.88
N GLN A 210 18.02 -4.29 -12.45
CA GLN A 210 18.08 -2.97 -11.81
C GLN A 210 17.28 -2.92 -10.50
N ARG A 211 16.14 -3.61 -10.43
CA ARG A 211 15.36 -3.72 -9.18
C ARG A 211 16.15 -4.45 -8.10
N LEU A 212 16.87 -5.52 -8.45
CA LEU A 212 17.77 -6.23 -7.54
C LEU A 212 18.84 -5.29 -6.95
N GLN A 213 19.43 -4.42 -7.78
CA GLN A 213 20.42 -3.43 -7.31
C GLN A 213 19.81 -2.40 -6.34
N GLN A 214 18.54 -2.04 -6.50
CA GLN A 214 17.86 -1.18 -5.53
C GLN A 214 17.65 -1.88 -4.20
N ILE A 215 17.25 -3.16 -4.22
CA ILE A 215 17.08 -3.97 -3.01
C ILE A 215 18.43 -4.07 -2.28
N GLU A 216 19.51 -4.33 -3.02
CA GLU A 216 20.88 -4.38 -2.48
C GLU A 216 21.30 -3.05 -1.83
N ALA A 217 21.05 -1.93 -2.51
CA ALA A 217 21.37 -0.60 -1.99
C ALA A 217 20.56 -0.26 -0.73
N ALA A 218 19.27 -0.64 -0.69
CA ALA A 218 18.42 -0.45 0.49
C ALA A 218 18.93 -1.27 1.68
N LEU A 219 19.30 -2.54 1.46
CA LEU A 219 19.90 -3.39 2.49
C LEU A 219 21.21 -2.79 3.04
N ALA A 220 22.09 -2.32 2.16
CA ALA A 220 23.33 -1.66 2.57
C ALA A 220 23.08 -0.39 3.39
N GLY A 221 22.07 0.41 3.02
CA GLY A 221 21.64 1.59 3.77
C GLY A 221 21.10 1.24 5.17
N ALA A 222 20.21 0.26 5.25
CA ALA A 222 19.57 -0.16 6.51
C ALA A 222 20.59 -0.75 7.50
N THR A 223 21.51 -1.59 7.01
CA THR A 223 22.58 -2.17 7.85
C THR A 223 23.56 -1.12 8.39
N ALA A 224 23.88 -0.09 7.59
CA ALA A 224 24.72 1.02 8.03
C ALA A 224 24.06 1.84 9.16
N GLN A 225 22.74 2.05 9.10
CA GLN A 225 21.99 2.76 10.13
C GLN A 225 21.91 1.97 11.45
N VAL A 226 21.74 0.65 11.38
CA VAL A 226 21.73 -0.24 12.56
C VAL A 226 23.09 -0.24 13.28
N THR A 227 24.19 -0.07 12.56
CA THR A 227 25.55 -0.07 13.14
C THR A 227 25.90 1.26 13.85
N LEU A 228 25.13 2.33 13.59
CA LEU A 228 25.37 3.67 14.13
C LEU A 228 24.52 4.01 15.37
N ASN A 229 23.48 3.21 15.65
CA ASN A 229 22.62 3.33 16.82
C ASN A 229 23.03 2.35 17.92
#